data_AF-A0A0F6AE69-F1
#
_entry.id   AF-A0A0F6AE69-F1
#
_cell.length_a   1.000
_cell.length_b   1.000
_cell.length_c   1.000
_cell.angle_alpha   90.00
_cell.angle_beta   90.00
_cell.angle_gamma   90.00
#
_symmetry.space_group_name_H-M   'P 1'
#
loop_
_entity.id
_entity.type
_entity.pdbx_description
1 polymer ?
#
loop_
_entity_poly.entity_id
_entity_poly.type
_entity_poly.pdbx_seq_one_letter_code
_entity_poly.pdbx_strand_id
1 'polypeptide(L)'
;MDLISQLKVHEGFRSQMYKCTKDKWTIGYGFNLESGITKEEAALLLQCRVKRISHQLSNELPYFALPNEQRQAVLVNMAFNLGVTGLMNFKKTLSYVEAGDYEQAAIEMMDSRWAKQVPNRAQELSNQMYTGMWH
;
A
#
# COMPACT_ATOMS: atom_id res chain seq x y z
N MET A 1 16.83 -17.46 24.50
CA MET A 1 15.41 -17.19 24.20
C MET A 1 15.18 -15.72 24.45
N ASP A 2 14.59 -15.01 23.50
CA ASP A 2 14.25 -13.59 23.63
C ASP A 2 12.85 -13.44 24.26
N LEU A 3 12.62 -12.35 24.99
CA LEU A 3 11.34 -12.02 25.63
C LEU A 3 10.19 -12.03 24.62
N ILE A 4 10.45 -11.51 23.41
CA ILE A 4 9.49 -11.50 22.30
C ILE A 4 9.10 -12.92 21.89
N SER A 5 10.04 -13.86 21.89
CA SER A 5 9.77 -15.25 21.49
C SER A 5 8.89 -15.97 22.51
N GLN A 6 9.09 -15.72 23.81
CA GLN A 6 8.22 -16.26 24.85
C GLN A 6 6.80 -15.69 24.76
N LEU A 7 6.68 -14.38 24.58
CA LEU A 7 5.38 -13.72 24.43
C LEU A 7 4.61 -14.23 23.21
N LYS A 8 5.27 -14.45 22.07
CA LYS A 8 4.63 -15.03 20.88
C LYS A 8 4.05 -16.42 21.12
N VAL A 9 4.74 -17.25 21.91
CA VAL A 9 4.29 -18.61 22.25
C VAL A 9 3.13 -18.57 23.24
N HIS A 10 3.20 -17.71 24.25
CA HIS A 10 2.15 -17.61 25.28
C HIS A 10 0.87 -16.95 24.77
N GLU A 11 0.97 -15.86 24.00
CA GLU A 11 -0.19 -15.14 23.47
C GLU A 11 -0.80 -15.87 22.27
N GLY A 12 0.04 -16.51 21.45
CA GLY A 12 -0.37 -17.08 20.17
C GLY A 12 -0.76 -16.01 19.15
N PHE A 13 -0.50 -16.27 17.86
CA PHE A 13 -0.88 -15.36 16.79
C PHE A 13 -2.29 -15.68 16.28
N ARG A 14 -3.18 -14.69 16.28
CA ARG A 14 -4.48 -14.77 15.59
C ARG A 14 -4.58 -13.71 14.50
N SER A 15 -4.71 -14.15 13.25
CA SER A 15 -4.83 -13.26 12.08
C SER A 15 -6.20 -12.59 11.95
N GLN A 16 -7.22 -13.15 12.63
CA GLN A 16 -8.59 -12.65 12.63
C GLN A 16 -8.96 -12.11 14.01
N MET A 17 -9.89 -11.16 14.02
CA MET A 17 -10.39 -10.54 15.23
C MET A 17 -11.10 -11.58 16.11
N TYR A 18 -10.80 -11.60 17.40
CA TYR A 18 -11.43 -12.50 18.36
C TYR A 18 -11.82 -11.72 19.63
N LYS A 19 -12.85 -12.19 20.32
CA LYS A 19 -13.18 -11.66 21.65
C LYS A 19 -12.31 -12.34 22.70
N CYS A 20 -11.64 -11.54 23.53
CA CYS A 20 -10.95 -12.06 24.70
C CYS A 20 -11.94 -12.44 25.82
N THR A 21 -11.44 -13.03 26.90
CA THR A 21 -12.25 -13.39 28.08
C THR A 21 -12.93 -12.18 28.76
N LYS A 22 -12.49 -10.96 28.44
CA LYS A 22 -13.08 -9.70 28.90
C LYS A 22 -14.02 -9.05 27.86
N ASP A 23 -14.50 -9.82 26.88
CA ASP A 23 -15.40 -9.39 25.80
C ASP A 23 -14.87 -8.30 24.85
N LYS A 24 -13.57 -7.97 24.92
CA LYS A 24 -12.93 -6.95 24.07
C LYS A 24 -12.40 -7.52 22.77
N TRP A 25 -12.49 -6.73 21.70
CA TRP A 25 -11.97 -7.09 20.38
C TRP A 25 -10.45 -7.08 20.35
N THR A 26 -9.86 -8.25 20.08
CA THR A 26 -8.42 -8.49 20.11
C THR A 26 -7.94 -9.08 18.78
N ILE A 27 -6.71 -8.78 18.36
CA ILE A 27 -6.09 -9.29 17.13
C ILE A 27 -4.59 -9.54 17.32
N GLY A 28 -3.96 -10.36 16.47
CA GLY A 28 -2.52 -10.58 16.49
C GLY A 28 -2.07 -11.29 17.75
N TYR A 29 -1.07 -10.71 18.42
CA TYR A 29 -0.53 -11.17 19.71
C TYR A 29 -1.18 -10.39 20.85
N GLY A 30 -2.43 -10.73 21.20
CA GLY A 30 -3.12 -10.10 22.33
C GLY A 30 -3.43 -8.59 22.17
N PHE A 31 -3.40 -8.04 20.95
CA PHE A 31 -3.58 -6.60 20.72
C PHE A 31 -5.05 -6.20 20.79
N ASN A 32 -5.41 -5.44 21.82
CA ASN A 32 -6.77 -4.92 22.00
C ASN A 32 -7.02 -3.73 21.05
N LEU A 33 -8.03 -3.85 20.19
CA LEU A 33 -8.41 -2.81 19.24
C LEU A 33 -9.09 -1.61 19.91
N GLU A 34 -9.75 -1.82 21.06
CA GLU A 34 -10.44 -0.76 21.79
C GLU A 34 -9.47 0.22 22.48
N SER A 35 -8.23 -0.19 22.73
CA SER A 35 -7.21 0.71 23.30
C SER A 35 -6.58 1.65 22.27
N GLY A 36 -6.85 1.44 20.97
CA GLY A 36 -6.16 2.14 19.89
C GLY A 36 -4.70 1.70 19.75
N ILE A 37 -4.05 2.20 18.69
CA ILE A 37 -2.63 1.99 18.38
C ILE A 37 -1.85 3.27 18.65
N THR A 38 -0.58 3.15 19.05
CA THR A 38 0.33 4.30 19.07
C THR A 38 0.75 4.71 17.66
N LYS A 39 1.36 5.90 17.52
CA LYS A 39 1.86 6.37 16.22
C LYS A 39 2.97 5.46 15.69
N GLU A 40 3.80 4.94 16.57
CA GLU A 40 4.91 4.04 16.26
C GLU A 40 4.38 2.70 15.73
N GLU A 41 3.37 2.13 16.40
CA GLU A 41 2.70 0.91 15.94
C GLU A 41 2.02 1.12 14.58
N ALA A 42 1.31 2.24 14.41
CA ALA A 42 0.69 2.60 13.14
C ALA A 42 1.71 2.72 12.01
N ALA A 43 2.86 3.34 12.27
CA ALA A 43 3.95 3.47 11.30
C ALA A 43 4.54 2.10 10.91
N LEU A 44 4.76 1.21 11.87
CA LEU A 44 5.23 -0.15 11.61
C LEU A 44 4.24 -0.95 10.77
N LEU A 45 2.94 -0.85 11.08
CA LEU A 45 1.88 -1.49 10.29
C LEU A 45 1.85 -0.96 8.85
N LEU A 46 1.98 0.36 8.68
CA LEU A 46 2.03 0.99 7.36
C LEU A 46 3.23 0.49 6.56
N GLN A 47 4.44 0.45 7.16
CA GLN A 47 5.65 -0.06 6.51
C GLN A 47 5.49 -1.52 6.08
N CYS A 48 4.94 -2.37 6.95
CA CYS A 48 4.66 -3.77 6.62
C CYS A 48 3.71 -3.89 5.42
N ARG A 49 2.67 -3.04 5.39
CA ARG A 49 1.67 -3.05 4.32
C ARG A 49 2.23 -2.57 2.99
N VAL A 50 3.01 -1.48 3.00
CA VAL A 50 3.72 -0.96 1.83
C VAL A 50 4.67 -2.03 1.28
N LYS A 51 5.50 -2.65 2.13
CA LYS A 51 6.41 -3.72 1.71
C LYS A 51 5.69 -4.89 1.04
N ARG A 52 4.54 -5.31 1.59
CA ARG A 52 3.71 -6.38 1.00
C ARG A 52 3.18 -5.98 -0.37
N ILE A 53 2.67 -4.76 -0.52
CA ILE A 53 2.15 -4.26 -1.79
C ILE A 53 3.28 -4.16 -2.83
N SER A 54 4.43 -3.59 -2.47
CA SER A 54 5.59 -3.51 -3.37
C SER A 54 6.04 -4.90 -3.83
N HIS A 55 6.03 -5.90 -2.95
CA HIS A 55 6.37 -7.27 -3.33
C HIS A 55 5.32 -7.90 -4.26
N GLN A 56 4.03 -7.64 -4.04
CA GLN A 56 2.99 -8.09 -4.96
C GLN A 56 3.15 -7.43 -6.34
N LEU A 57 3.42 -6.13 -6.37
CA LEU A 57 3.67 -5.41 -7.63
C LEU A 57 4.90 -5.91 -8.36
N SER A 58 5.99 -6.26 -7.66
CA SER A 58 7.16 -6.85 -8.32
C SER A 58 6.90 -8.20 -8.97
N ASN A 59 5.88 -8.94 -8.50
CA ASN A 59 5.49 -10.22 -9.07
C ASN A 59 4.56 -10.05 -10.28
N GLU A 60 3.68 -9.04 -10.24
CA GLU A 60 2.70 -8.78 -11.32
C GLU A 60 3.29 -7.93 -12.47
N LEU A 61 4.25 -7.05 -12.16
CA LEU A 61 4.85 -6.10 -13.11
C LEU A 61 6.36 -6.34 -13.18
N PRO A 62 6.87 -7.03 -14.21
CA PRO A 62 8.31 -7.31 -14.35
C PRO A 62 9.20 -6.06 -14.39
N TYR A 63 8.66 -4.93 -14.86
CA TYR A 63 9.33 -3.63 -14.97
C TYR A 63 9.13 -2.73 -13.74
N PHE A 64 8.55 -3.24 -12.65
CA PHE A 64 8.24 -2.44 -11.45
C PHE A 64 9.45 -1.76 -10.80
N ALA A 65 10.65 -2.33 -10.98
CA ALA A 65 11.91 -1.71 -10.57
C ALA A 65 12.28 -0.56 -11.53
N LEU A 66 11.47 0.49 -11.50
CA LEU A 66 11.65 1.66 -12.35
C LEU A 66 12.93 2.43 -11.97
N PRO A 67 13.60 3.11 -12.92
CA PRO A 67 14.78 3.92 -12.62
C PRO A 67 14.52 5.10 -11.67
N ASN A 68 13.26 5.55 -11.56
CA ASN A 68 12.86 6.68 -10.72
C ASN A 68 11.95 6.20 -9.58
N GLU A 69 12.44 6.34 -8.35
CA GLU A 69 11.77 5.90 -7.13
C GLU A 69 10.42 6.61 -6.93
N GLN A 70 10.31 7.88 -7.30
CA GLN A 70 9.07 8.67 -7.14
C GLN A 70 7.95 8.09 -8.01
N ARG A 71 8.24 7.69 -9.25
CA ARG A 71 7.28 7.04 -10.15
C ARG A 71 6.91 5.65 -9.67
N GLN A 72 7.88 4.90 -9.14
CA GLN A 72 7.58 3.62 -8.49
C GLN A 72 6.66 3.80 -7.28
N ALA A 73 6.90 4.84 -6.47
CA ALA A 73 6.06 5.18 -5.32
C ALA A 73 4.63 5.53 -5.73
N VAL A 74 4.41 6.14 -6.91
CA VAL A 74 3.05 6.36 -7.44
C VAL A 74 2.31 5.04 -7.63
N LEU A 75 2.93 4.04 -8.25
CA LEU A 75 2.30 2.73 -8.44
C LEU A 75 1.96 2.05 -7.10
N VAL A 76 2.87 2.11 -6.13
CA VAL A 76 2.61 1.59 -4.78
C VAL A 76 1.46 2.34 -4.10
N ASN A 77 1.42 3.66 -4.23
CA ASN A 77 0.40 4.52 -3.63
C ASN A 77 -0.98 4.25 -4.25
N MET A 78 -1.06 4.11 -5.58
CA MET A 78 -2.28 3.70 -6.28
C MET A 78 -2.73 2.31 -5.84
N ALA A 79 -1.83 1.33 -5.80
CA ALA A 79 -2.14 -0.03 -5.33
C ALA A 79 -2.56 -0.06 -3.86
N PHE A 80 -2.08 0.85 -3.02
CA PHE A 80 -2.55 0.98 -1.64
C PHE A 80 -4.01 1.47 -1.57
N ASN A 81 -4.39 2.39 -2.45
CA ASN A 81 -5.76 2.93 -2.51
C ASN A 81 -6.74 1.93 -3.15
N LEU A 82 -6.36 1.38 -4.30
CA LEU A 82 -7.21 0.57 -5.18
C LEU A 82 -7.11 -0.94 -4.92
N GLY A 83 -6.06 -1.38 -4.23
CA GLY A 83 -5.60 -2.76 -4.27
C GLY A 83 -4.79 -3.07 -5.52
N VAL A 84 -3.93 -4.09 -5.45
CA VAL A 84 -3.08 -4.52 -6.58
C VAL A 84 -3.93 -4.93 -7.79
N THR A 85 -4.96 -5.75 -7.59
CA THR A 85 -5.91 -6.14 -8.65
C THR A 85 -6.64 -4.94 -9.25
N GLY A 86 -6.96 -3.94 -8.42
CA GLY A 86 -7.56 -2.68 -8.89
C GLY A 86 -6.63 -1.93 -9.84
N LEU A 87 -5.35 -1.80 -9.46
CA LEU A 87 -4.31 -1.18 -10.29
C LEU A 87 -4.10 -1.94 -11.61
N MET A 88 -4.16 -3.28 -11.62
CA MET A 88 -4.00 -4.07 -12.86
C MET A 88 -5.04 -3.76 -13.94
N ASN A 89 -6.17 -3.11 -13.59
CA ASN A 89 -7.15 -2.66 -14.56
C ASN A 89 -6.73 -1.38 -15.31
N PHE A 90 -5.70 -0.67 -14.85
CA PHE A 90 -5.15 0.54 -15.49
C PHE A 90 -4.18 0.17 -16.63
N LYS A 91 -4.65 -0.70 -17.54
CA LYS A 91 -3.81 -1.33 -18.59
C LYS A 91 -3.06 -0.31 -19.44
N LYS A 92 -3.71 0.78 -19.83
CA LYS A 92 -3.09 1.85 -20.63
C LYS A 92 -2.03 2.61 -19.84
N THR A 93 -2.35 3.08 -18.64
CA THR A 93 -1.36 3.72 -17.75
C THR A 93 -0.15 2.82 -17.54
N LEU A 94 -0.36 1.55 -17.22
CA LEU A 94 0.71 0.58 -16.98
C LEU A 94 1.57 0.34 -18.23
N SER A 95 0.95 0.31 -19.41
CA SER A 95 1.66 0.19 -20.69
C SER A 95 2.51 1.43 -21.00
N TYR A 96 2.00 2.64 -20.73
CA TYR A 96 2.77 3.87 -20.87
C TYR A 96 3.94 3.93 -19.89
N VAL A 97 3.74 3.50 -18.64
CA VAL A 97 4.81 3.40 -17.64
C VAL A 97 5.89 2.41 -18.08
N GLU A 98 5.52 1.25 -18.63
CA GLU A 98 6.47 0.27 -19.17
C GLU A 98 7.29 0.84 -20.33
N ALA A 99 6.63 1.60 -21.22
CA ALA A 99 7.26 2.28 -22.33
C ALA A 99 8.11 3.51 -21.92
N GLY A 100 8.04 3.93 -20.65
CA GLY A 100 8.68 5.15 -20.15
C GLY A 100 7.98 6.45 -20.58
N ASP A 101 6.76 6.36 -21.12
CA ASP A 101 5.93 7.51 -21.51
C ASP A 101 5.13 8.01 -20.30
N TYR A 102 5.82 8.69 -19.40
CA TYR A 102 5.22 9.13 -18.14
C TYR A 102 4.22 10.28 -18.29
N GLU A 103 4.29 11.02 -19.39
CA GLU A 103 3.33 12.07 -19.72
C GLU A 103 1.97 11.45 -20.07
N GLN A 104 1.94 10.48 -20.99
CA GLN A 104 0.70 9.79 -21.33
C GLN A 104 0.18 8.96 -20.14
N ALA A 105 1.08 8.38 -19.34
CA ALA A 105 0.68 7.70 -18.10
C ALA A 105 -0.08 8.63 -17.16
N ALA A 106 0.42 9.85 -16.92
CA ALA A 106 -0.20 10.84 -16.06
C ALA A 106 -1.58 11.31 -16.61
N ILE A 107 -1.67 11.58 -17.92
CA ILE A 107 -2.92 11.96 -18.56
C ILE A 107 -3.97 10.86 -18.40
N GLU A 108 -3.61 9.61 -18.69
CA GLU A 108 -4.51 8.46 -18.57
C GLU A 108 -4.91 8.18 -17.11
N MET A 109 -4.03 8.43 -16.14
CA MET A 109 -4.38 8.34 -14.70
C MET A 109 -5.56 9.26 -14.36
N MET A 110 -5.58 10.47 -14.92
CA MET A 110 -6.64 11.46 -14.69
C MET A 110 -7.91 11.15 -15.48
N ASP A 111 -7.82 10.45 -16.62
CA ASP A 111 -8.97 9.92 -17.36
C ASP A 111 -9.50 8.59 -16.78
N SER A 112 -9.58 8.51 -15.46
CA SER A 112 -10.06 7.32 -14.76
C SER A 112 -11.21 7.63 -13.82
N ARG A 113 -12.06 6.62 -13.56
CA ARG A 113 -13.09 6.73 -12.51
C ARG A 113 -12.46 6.98 -11.14
N TRP A 114 -11.26 6.44 -10.90
CA TRP A 114 -10.50 6.66 -9.68
C TRP A 114 -10.18 8.13 -9.46
N ALA A 115 -9.75 8.84 -10.50
CA ALA A 115 -9.51 10.29 -10.41
C ALA A 115 -10.78 11.07 -10.03
N LYS A 116 -11.96 10.64 -10.48
CA LYS A 116 -13.24 11.25 -10.07
C LYS A 116 -13.59 10.96 -8.60
N GLN A 117 -13.15 9.83 -8.05
CA GLN A 117 -13.43 9.43 -6.67
C GLN A 117 -12.49 10.09 -5.66
N VAL A 118 -11.21 10.28 -6.04
CA VAL A 118 -10.17 10.86 -5.16
C VAL A 118 -9.37 11.96 -5.89
N PRO A 119 -10.01 13.07 -6.29
CA PRO A 119 -9.43 14.04 -7.23
C PRO A 119 -8.11 14.65 -6.76
N ASN A 120 -8.00 15.06 -5.50
CA ASN A 120 -6.79 15.67 -4.98
C ASN A 120 -5.60 14.69 -5.01
N ARG A 121 -5.83 13.44 -4.56
CA ARG A 121 -4.80 12.39 -4.56
C ARG A 121 -4.40 12.00 -5.98
N ALA A 122 -5.37 11.90 -6.88
CA ALA A 122 -5.10 11.56 -8.28
C ALA A 122 -4.25 12.65 -8.95
N GLN A 123 -4.58 13.92 -8.72
CA GLN A 123 -3.82 15.03 -9.28
C GLN A 123 -2.37 15.06 -8.77
N GLU A 124 -2.16 14.90 -7.46
CA GLU A 124 -0.83 14.86 -6.84
C GLU A 124 0.03 13.72 -7.43
N LEU A 125 -0.54 12.51 -7.49
CA LEU A 125 0.16 11.34 -8.01
C LEU A 125 0.39 11.41 -9.52
N SER A 126 -0.54 12.00 -10.27
CA SER A 126 -0.37 12.28 -11.70
C SER A 126 0.79 13.24 -11.94
N ASN A 127 0.86 14.32 -11.15
CA ASN A 127 1.98 15.27 -11.23
C ASN A 127 3.30 14.60 -10.86
N GLN A 128 3.33 13.79 -9.80
CA GLN A 128 4.51 13.02 -9.41
C GLN A 128 4.93 12.01 -10.48
N MET A 129 3.98 11.35 -11.16
CA MET A 129 4.27 10.44 -12.28
C MET A 129 4.95 11.20 -13.42
N TYR A 130 4.37 12.33 -13.81
CA TYR A 130 4.91 13.19 -14.86
C TYR A 130 6.31 13.71 -14.53
N THR A 131 6.47 14.39 -13.40
CA THR A 131 7.72 15.09 -13.06
C THR A 131 8.80 14.17 -12.47
N GLY A 132 8.42 13.04 -11.87
CA GLY A 132 9.36 12.16 -11.15
C GLY A 132 9.93 12.78 -9.87
N MET A 133 9.18 13.67 -9.20
CA MET A 133 9.58 14.40 -7.99
C MET A 133 8.53 14.29 -6.89
N TRP A 134 8.94 14.40 -5.63
CA TRP A 134 8.03 14.52 -4.49
C TRP A 134 7.38 15.91 -4.48
N HIS A 135 6.09 15.96 -4.16
CA HIS A 135 5.30 17.19 -4.00
C HIS A 135 4.64 17.22 -2.62
#